data_AF-A0A1X7P6U1-F1
#
_entry.id   AF-A0A1X7P6U1-F1
#
_cell.length_a   1.000
_cell.length_b   1.000
_cell.length_c   1.000
_cell.angle_alpha   90.00
_cell.angle_beta   90.00
_cell.angle_gamma   90.00
#
_symmetry.space_group_name_H-M   'P 1'
#
loop_
_entity.id
_entity.type
_entity.pdbx_description
1 polymer ?
#
loop_
_entity_poly.entity_id
_entity_poly.type
_entity_poly.pdbx_seq_one_letter_code
_entity_poly.pdbx_strand_id
1 'polypeptide(L)'
;MVSISRRGFVRPMVLTLLGLFILIALTASFSGAAEDKYFSGDNITVNLLLDANKEAPAELQLMIYNPENKLIVNGTKEFDLEEGENQINYTVPFITDMDGLHYIRYDIFADLDGGQTLVQSSTQYFDGEINDPPVIDLISPEMNSIYSPEDEILFSANVSDPEGQKTNISWSTNVSGIIGNGTSFYSNLDSVGTHKITITAEDEMGAESNQSILIEIAERNDQNAISTGKGSSGTGSTPAITNPSENDGNEAIPSGSDEQIDVPNEDVGSDETQNIPENEDERGFLPGFEAIVLILGLLFATGVKRRGI
;
A
#
# COMPACT_ATOMS: atom_id res chain seq x y z
N MET A 1 -94.29 4.00 -8.84
CA MET A 1 -93.31 3.07 -8.25
C MET A 1 -92.54 2.46 -9.40
N VAL A 2 -91.37 3.02 -9.72
CA VAL A 2 -90.67 2.78 -10.99
C VAL A 2 -89.56 1.76 -10.77
N SER A 3 -89.63 0.65 -11.51
CA SER A 3 -88.54 -0.32 -11.70
C SER A 3 -87.68 0.13 -12.88
N ILE A 4 -86.35 0.12 -12.72
CA ILE A 4 -85.39 0.27 -13.82
C ILE A 4 -84.33 -0.82 -13.67
N SER A 5 -84.27 -1.72 -14.67
CA SER A 5 -83.16 -2.64 -14.89
C SER A 5 -81.94 -1.91 -15.45
N ARG A 6 -80.73 -2.35 -15.11
CA ARG A 6 -79.54 -2.10 -15.94
C ARG A 6 -78.72 -3.39 -16.10
N ARG A 7 -78.83 -4.00 -17.28
CA ARG A 7 -77.70 -4.69 -17.93
C ARG A 7 -76.72 -3.62 -18.40
N GLY A 8 -75.43 -3.79 -18.12
CA GLY A 8 -74.39 -2.90 -18.62
C GLY A 8 -72.99 -3.44 -18.29
N PHE A 9 -72.44 -4.17 -19.25
CA PHE A 9 -71.02 -4.48 -19.50
C PHE A 9 -70.00 -4.02 -18.44
N VAL A 10 -69.37 -5.00 -17.78
CA VAL A 10 -68.04 -4.81 -17.19
C VAL A 10 -67.07 -4.67 -18.36
N ARG A 11 -66.56 -3.46 -18.61
CA ARG A 11 -65.33 -3.31 -19.39
C ARG A 11 -64.20 -3.84 -18.52
N PRO A 12 -63.29 -4.70 -19.01
CA PRO A 12 -62.05 -4.93 -18.30
C PRO A 12 -61.36 -3.56 -18.18
N MET A 13 -61.23 -3.08 -16.95
CA MET A 13 -60.34 -1.99 -16.64
C MET A 13 -58.95 -2.55 -16.90
N VAL A 14 -58.39 -2.27 -18.07
CA VAL A 14 -56.96 -2.39 -18.30
C VAL A 14 -56.35 -1.44 -17.27
N LEU A 15 -55.85 -2.02 -16.19
CA LEU A 15 -54.96 -1.31 -15.29
C LEU A 15 -53.69 -1.10 -16.11
N THR A 16 -53.62 0.02 -16.82
CA THR A 16 -52.34 0.51 -17.33
C THR A 16 -51.51 0.76 -16.08
N LEU A 17 -50.66 -0.20 -15.75
CA LEU A 17 -49.55 0.00 -14.84
C LEU A 17 -48.78 1.16 -15.45
N LEU A 18 -48.97 2.39 -14.96
CA LEU A 18 -48.02 3.46 -15.23
C LEU A 18 -46.66 2.87 -14.84
N GLY A 19 -45.79 2.72 -15.83
CA GLY A 19 -44.55 1.96 -15.72
C GLY A 19 -43.78 2.40 -14.49
N LEU A 20 -43.80 1.57 -13.45
CA LEU A 20 -42.99 1.77 -12.27
C LEU A 20 -41.55 1.62 -12.76
N PHE A 21 -40.73 2.66 -12.62
CA PHE A 21 -39.30 2.52 -12.89
C PHE A 21 -38.74 1.52 -11.88
N ILE A 22 -38.16 0.44 -12.38
CA ILE A 22 -37.52 -0.60 -11.59
C ILE A 22 -36.05 -0.51 -11.97
N LEU A 23 -35.24 -0.06 -11.01
CA LEU A 23 -33.79 -0.21 -11.04
C LEU A 23 -33.44 -1.25 -9.99
N ILE A 24 -32.79 -2.32 -10.41
CA ILE A 24 -32.25 -3.33 -9.49
C ILE A 24 -30.74 -3.25 -9.62
N ALA A 25 -30.00 -3.01 -8.53
CA ALA A 25 -28.61 -3.44 -8.56
C ALA A 25 -28.54 -4.94 -8.47
N LEU A 26 -27.84 -5.53 -9.43
CA LEU A 26 -27.47 -6.92 -9.36
C LEU A 26 -26.29 -7.10 -8.40
N THR A 27 -25.30 -6.20 -8.44
CA THR A 27 -24.10 -6.25 -7.59
C THR A 27 -23.52 -4.87 -7.34
N ALA A 28 -22.99 -4.64 -6.14
CA ALA A 28 -22.00 -3.60 -5.88
C ALA A 28 -20.74 -4.28 -5.34
N SER A 29 -19.60 -4.02 -5.95
CA SER A 29 -18.31 -4.47 -5.45
C SER A 29 -17.34 -3.31 -5.37
N PHE A 30 -16.50 -3.35 -4.35
CA PHE A 30 -15.53 -2.32 -4.06
C PHE A 30 -14.18 -2.99 -4.28
N SER A 31 -13.42 -2.50 -5.27
CA SER A 31 -12.12 -3.09 -5.58
C SER A 31 -11.02 -2.33 -4.83
N GLY A 32 -10.01 -3.05 -4.36
CA GLY A 32 -8.71 -2.46 -4.02
C GLY A 32 -7.95 -3.18 -2.91
N ALA A 33 -8.65 -3.79 -1.96
CA ALA A 33 -8.01 -4.33 -0.77
C ALA A 33 -8.05 -5.86 -0.72
N ALA A 34 -6.93 -6.49 -0.35
CA ALA A 34 -7.02 -7.79 0.30
C ALA A 34 -7.77 -7.59 1.62
N GLU A 35 -8.79 -8.41 1.88
CA GLU A 35 -9.50 -8.43 3.18
C GLU A 35 -10.25 -7.12 3.57
N ASP A 36 -10.68 -6.29 2.61
CA ASP A 36 -11.44 -5.05 2.86
C ASP A 36 -10.68 -4.00 3.72
N LYS A 37 -9.33 -3.99 3.65
CA LYS A 37 -8.44 -3.03 4.33
C LYS A 37 -7.79 -2.02 3.36
N TYR A 38 -7.94 -0.73 3.65
CA TYR A 38 -7.40 0.38 2.85
C TYR A 38 -6.49 1.29 3.69
N PHE A 39 -5.47 1.87 3.07
CA PHE A 39 -4.61 2.87 3.69
C PHE A 39 -4.89 4.26 3.13
N SER A 40 -4.70 5.30 3.94
CA SER A 40 -4.84 6.69 3.51
C SER A 40 -3.89 7.00 2.34
N GLY A 41 -4.45 7.35 1.18
CA GLY A 41 -3.71 7.52 -0.07
C GLY A 41 -4.20 6.58 -1.16
N ASP A 42 -4.89 5.49 -0.78
CA ASP A 42 -5.50 4.55 -1.70
C ASP A 42 -6.60 5.17 -2.56
N ASN A 43 -6.93 4.48 -3.65
CA ASN A 43 -8.13 4.76 -4.44
C ASN A 43 -9.18 3.67 -4.21
N ILE A 44 -10.38 4.08 -3.79
CA ILE A 44 -11.53 3.17 -3.70
C ILE A 44 -12.32 3.25 -4.99
N THR A 45 -12.50 2.11 -5.65
CA THR A 45 -13.33 2.01 -6.86
C THR A 45 -14.60 1.24 -6.56
N VAL A 46 -15.74 1.89 -6.81
CA VAL A 46 -17.07 1.27 -6.75
C VAL A 46 -17.43 0.78 -8.14
N ASN A 47 -17.71 -0.51 -8.27
CA ASN A 47 -18.21 -1.16 -9.47
C ASN A 47 -19.66 -1.56 -9.24
N LEU A 48 -20.58 -0.91 -9.95
CA LEU A 48 -22.01 -1.13 -9.87
C LEU A 48 -22.49 -1.80 -11.16
N LEU A 49 -23.30 -2.84 -11.00
CA LEU A 49 -24.08 -3.44 -12.07
C LEU A 49 -25.56 -3.19 -11.79
N LEU A 50 -26.20 -2.39 -12.63
CA LEU A 50 -27.60 -1.97 -12.49
C LEU A 50 -28.41 -2.52 -13.66
N ASP A 51 -29.65 -2.95 -13.43
CA ASP A 51 -30.60 -3.28 -14.49
C ASP A 51 -31.75 -2.28 -14.45
N ALA A 52 -31.87 -1.47 -15.50
CA ALA A 52 -32.83 -0.39 -15.62
C ALA A 52 -33.90 -0.74 -16.66
N ASN A 53 -35.17 -0.44 -16.36
CA ASN A 53 -36.26 -0.74 -17.29
C ASN A 53 -36.60 0.40 -18.27
N LYS A 54 -35.86 1.51 -18.23
CA LYS A 54 -36.03 2.66 -19.12
C LYS A 54 -34.78 3.54 -19.07
N GLU A 55 -34.54 4.27 -20.16
CA GLU A 55 -33.54 5.33 -20.22
C GLU A 55 -33.87 6.51 -19.29
N ALA A 56 -32.87 7.00 -18.56
CA ALA A 56 -32.98 8.17 -17.70
C ALA A 56 -31.59 8.76 -17.38
N PRO A 57 -31.43 10.09 -17.36
CA PRO A 57 -30.26 10.72 -16.77
C PRO A 57 -30.17 10.35 -15.28
N ALA A 58 -28.96 10.08 -14.80
CA ALA A 58 -28.71 9.64 -13.43
C ALA A 58 -27.45 10.28 -12.83
N GLU A 59 -27.40 10.28 -11.51
CA GLU A 59 -26.29 10.76 -10.71
C GLU A 59 -25.99 9.75 -9.60
N LEU A 60 -24.74 9.34 -9.49
CA LEU A 60 -24.19 8.60 -8.37
C LEU A 60 -23.58 9.61 -7.39
N GLN A 61 -24.01 9.59 -6.14
CA GLN A 61 -23.36 10.26 -5.02
C GLN A 61 -22.66 9.23 -4.15
N LEU A 62 -21.38 9.42 -3.89
CA LEU A 62 -20.54 8.53 -3.10
C LEU A 62 -19.98 9.28 -1.90
N MET A 63 -20.21 8.74 -0.71
CA MET A 63 -19.84 9.34 0.57
C MET A 63 -19.03 8.34 1.39
N ILE A 64 -17.87 8.74 1.90
CA ILE A 64 -17.08 7.92 2.85
C ILE A 64 -17.05 8.64 4.18
N TYR A 65 -17.29 7.90 5.25
CA TYR A 65 -17.27 8.38 6.61
C TYR A 65 -16.19 7.66 7.42
N ASN A 66 -15.54 8.42 8.30
CA ASN A 66 -14.56 7.89 9.24
C ASN A 66 -15.25 7.20 10.45
N PRO A 67 -14.50 6.56 11.36
CA PRO A 67 -15.05 5.87 12.53
C PRO A 67 -15.87 6.76 13.47
N GLU A 68 -15.68 8.08 13.43
CA GLU A 68 -16.46 9.07 14.18
C GLU A 68 -17.75 9.52 13.47
N ASN A 69 -18.10 8.90 12.34
CA ASN A 69 -19.20 9.28 11.45
C ASN A 69 -19.04 10.67 10.80
N LYS A 70 -17.80 11.16 10.67
CA LYS A 70 -17.50 12.39 9.94
C LYS A 70 -17.32 12.06 8.46
N LEU A 71 -18.01 12.79 7.59
CA LEU A 71 -17.83 12.70 6.14
C LEU A 71 -16.42 13.16 5.76
N ILE A 72 -15.64 12.28 5.14
CA ILE A 72 -14.25 12.54 4.72
C ILE A 72 -14.09 12.56 3.19
N VAL A 73 -14.95 11.84 2.46
CA VAL A 73 -14.98 11.89 0.98
C VAL A 73 -16.41 12.11 0.52
N ASN A 74 -16.58 13.00 -0.45
CA ASN A 74 -17.85 13.23 -1.13
C ASN A 74 -17.58 13.37 -2.64
N GLY A 75 -18.04 12.42 -3.43
CA GLY A 75 -17.87 12.38 -4.87
C GLY A 75 -19.21 12.26 -5.58
N THR A 76 -19.33 12.86 -6.76
CA THR A 76 -20.49 12.69 -7.63
C THR A 76 -20.08 12.28 -9.04
N LYS A 77 -20.93 11.49 -9.69
CA LYS A 77 -20.75 11.10 -11.08
C LYS A 77 -22.09 11.07 -11.80
N GLU A 78 -22.24 11.91 -12.81
CA GLU A 78 -23.37 11.87 -13.74
C GLU A 78 -23.17 10.76 -14.80
N PHE A 79 -24.26 10.13 -15.20
CA PHE A 79 -24.30 9.13 -16.28
C PHE A 79 -25.73 9.00 -16.82
N ASP A 80 -25.89 8.43 -18.01
CA ASP A 80 -27.20 8.08 -18.55
C ASP A 80 -27.44 6.58 -18.34
N LEU A 81 -28.61 6.21 -17.82
CA LEU A 81 -29.07 4.83 -17.79
C LEU A 81 -29.61 4.45 -19.17
N GLU A 82 -29.25 3.26 -19.63
CA GLU A 82 -29.84 2.58 -20.79
C GLU A 82 -30.82 1.50 -20.31
N GLU A 83 -31.79 1.11 -21.14
CA GLU A 83 -32.65 -0.04 -20.82
C GLU A 83 -31.84 -1.35 -20.82
N GLY A 84 -31.96 -2.13 -19.74
CA GLY A 84 -31.18 -3.34 -19.48
C GLY A 84 -30.00 -3.10 -18.52
N GLU A 85 -28.95 -3.91 -18.68
CA GLU A 85 -27.77 -3.88 -17.81
C GLU A 85 -26.87 -2.67 -18.08
N ASN A 86 -26.47 -1.99 -17.01
CA ASN A 86 -25.61 -0.83 -16.98
C ASN A 86 -24.46 -1.10 -16.02
N GLN A 87 -23.22 -0.90 -16.48
CA GLN A 87 -22.02 -1.02 -15.64
C GLN A 87 -21.43 0.36 -15.35
N ILE A 88 -21.30 0.69 -14.07
CA ILE A 88 -20.79 1.98 -13.61
C ILE A 88 -19.57 1.73 -12.72
N ASN A 89 -18.42 2.25 -13.14
CA ASN A 89 -17.22 2.25 -12.32
C ASN A 89 -16.91 3.69 -11.89
N TYR A 90 -16.72 3.94 -10.59
CA TYR A 90 -16.37 5.25 -10.07
C TYR A 90 -15.29 5.13 -9.01
N THR A 91 -14.20 5.88 -9.19
CA THR A 91 -13.02 5.84 -8.34
C THR A 91 -12.88 7.16 -7.62
N VAL A 92 -12.67 7.10 -6.30
CA VAL A 92 -12.37 8.26 -5.46
C VAL A 92 -11.12 8.01 -4.64
N PRO A 93 -10.29 9.03 -4.38
CA PRO A 93 -9.20 8.90 -3.43
C PRO A 93 -9.77 8.75 -2.01
N PHE A 94 -9.17 7.85 -1.24
CA PHE A 94 -9.44 7.66 0.18
C PHE A 94 -8.32 8.30 0.99
N ILE A 95 -8.69 9.27 1.83
CA ILE A 95 -7.76 9.95 2.73
C ILE A 95 -8.39 9.92 4.11
N THR A 96 -7.69 9.35 5.07
CA THR A 96 -8.12 9.32 6.48
C THR A 96 -7.00 9.78 7.41
N ASP A 97 -7.40 10.37 8.53
CA ASP A 97 -6.53 10.77 9.64
C ASP A 97 -6.68 9.85 10.86
N MET A 98 -7.39 8.74 10.71
CA MET A 98 -7.75 7.84 11.82
C MET A 98 -7.90 6.41 11.35
N ASP A 99 -7.37 5.49 12.15
CA ASP A 99 -7.54 4.06 11.95
C ASP A 99 -8.92 3.55 12.37
N GLY A 100 -9.35 2.46 11.74
CA GLY A 100 -10.47 1.63 12.17
C GLY A 100 -11.61 1.55 11.15
N LEU A 101 -12.79 1.21 11.65
CA LEU A 101 -13.93 0.88 10.80
C LEU A 101 -14.54 2.11 10.13
N HIS A 102 -14.32 2.24 8.83
CA HIS A 102 -14.94 3.23 7.97
C HIS A 102 -16.20 2.66 7.33
N TYR A 103 -17.01 3.52 6.72
CA TYR A 103 -18.05 3.06 5.83
C TYR A 103 -18.23 3.98 4.62
N ILE A 104 -18.55 3.34 3.51
CA ILE A 104 -18.87 3.96 2.23
C ILE A 104 -20.35 3.80 1.97
N ARG A 105 -21.01 4.89 1.61
CA ARG A 105 -22.41 4.95 1.22
C ARG A 105 -22.50 5.47 -0.20
N TYR A 106 -23.30 4.82 -1.03
CA TYR A 106 -23.67 5.38 -2.33
C TYR A 106 -25.17 5.57 -2.44
N ASP A 107 -25.55 6.64 -3.12
CA ASP A 107 -26.92 6.97 -3.50
C ASP A 107 -26.97 7.18 -5.01
N ILE A 108 -27.96 6.59 -5.67
CA ILE A 108 -28.20 6.78 -7.11
C ILE A 108 -29.52 7.51 -7.26
N PHE A 109 -29.46 8.67 -7.91
CA PHE A 109 -30.61 9.46 -8.31
C PHE A 109 -30.83 9.32 -9.80
N ALA A 110 -32.07 9.19 -10.24
CA ALA A 110 -32.44 9.22 -11.65
C ALA A 110 -33.52 10.29 -11.89
N ASP A 111 -33.42 10.99 -13.02
CA ASP A 111 -34.47 11.88 -13.49
C ASP A 111 -35.50 11.10 -14.31
N LEU A 112 -36.60 10.76 -13.66
CA LEU A 112 -37.64 9.92 -14.26
C LEU A 112 -38.76 10.72 -14.95
N ASP A 113 -39.00 11.96 -14.52
CA ASP A 113 -40.15 12.80 -14.91
C ASP A 113 -39.86 14.32 -14.80
N GLY A 114 -38.61 14.75 -14.93
CA GLY A 114 -38.15 16.13 -14.73
C GLY A 114 -37.78 16.46 -13.29
N GLY A 115 -37.43 15.45 -12.49
CA GLY A 115 -37.02 15.58 -11.10
C GLY A 115 -36.22 14.36 -10.62
N GLN A 116 -35.23 14.61 -9.75
CA GLN A 116 -34.37 13.56 -9.20
C GLN A 116 -35.13 12.68 -8.20
N THR A 117 -35.09 11.36 -8.45
CA THR A 117 -35.64 10.33 -7.57
C THR A 117 -34.51 9.42 -7.11
N LEU A 118 -34.39 9.20 -5.80
CA LEU A 118 -33.48 8.17 -5.27
C LEU A 118 -33.98 6.80 -5.71
N VAL A 119 -33.23 6.14 -6.57
CA VAL A 119 -33.57 4.83 -7.15
C VAL A 119 -32.79 3.71 -6.48
N GLN A 120 -31.66 4.01 -5.85
CA GLN A 120 -30.91 3.03 -5.08
C GLN A 120 -30.02 3.68 -4.01
N SER A 121 -29.81 2.98 -2.89
CA SER A 121 -28.78 3.28 -1.91
C SER A 121 -28.17 2.00 -1.34
N SER A 122 -26.91 2.05 -0.89
CA SER A 122 -26.31 0.99 -0.08
C SER A 122 -25.20 1.55 0.80
N THR A 123 -24.79 0.76 1.79
CA THR A 123 -23.66 1.06 2.68
C THR A 123 -22.81 -0.19 2.87
N GLN A 124 -21.50 -0.02 2.82
CA GLN A 124 -20.52 -1.06 3.12
C GLN A 124 -19.50 -0.53 4.11
N TYR A 125 -19.00 -1.41 4.97
CA TYR A 125 -17.95 -1.12 5.94
C TYR A 125 -16.62 -1.69 5.44
N PHE A 126 -15.52 -1.03 5.80
CA PHE A 126 -14.16 -1.46 5.49
C PHE A 126 -13.21 -0.96 6.59
N ASP A 127 -12.06 -1.61 6.74
CA ASP A 127 -11.02 -1.14 7.66
C ASP A 127 -10.16 -0.10 6.95
N GLY A 128 -9.98 1.06 7.56
CA GLY A 128 -9.19 2.15 7.00
C GLY A 128 -8.10 2.54 7.97
N GLU A 129 -6.87 2.59 7.53
CA GLU A 129 -5.70 2.96 8.34
C GLU A 129 -5.02 4.20 7.77
N ILE A 130 -4.35 4.96 8.64
CA ILE A 130 -3.43 6.02 8.21
C ILE A 130 -2.25 5.40 7.46
N ASN A 131 -1.57 6.20 6.65
CA ASN A 131 -0.32 5.79 6.01
C ASN A 131 0.86 6.36 6.80
N ASP A 132 1.65 5.49 7.41
CA ASP A 132 2.84 5.88 8.16
C ASP A 132 4.06 5.96 7.23
N PRO A 133 4.99 6.90 7.47
CA PRO A 133 6.18 6.99 6.63
C PRO A 133 7.12 5.79 6.90
N PRO A 134 7.94 5.39 5.90
CA PRO A 134 8.94 4.36 6.07
C PRO A 134 9.89 4.62 7.25
N VAL A 135 10.34 3.57 7.92
CA VAL A 135 11.33 3.65 9.00
C VAL A 135 12.73 3.43 8.43
N ILE A 136 13.66 4.32 8.75
CA ILE A 136 15.07 4.25 8.37
C ILE A 136 15.92 3.90 9.59
N ASP A 137 16.75 2.87 9.45
CA ASP A 137 17.83 2.53 10.38
C ASP A 137 19.18 2.57 9.62
N LEU A 138 19.86 3.71 9.73
CA LEU A 138 21.12 3.99 9.03
C LEU A 138 22.28 3.21 9.63
N ILE A 139 22.99 2.44 8.80
CA ILE A 139 24.09 1.55 9.21
C ILE A 139 25.46 2.17 8.87
N SER A 140 25.61 2.72 7.66
CA SER A 140 26.89 3.25 7.17
C SER A 140 26.65 4.43 6.22
N PRO A 141 27.50 5.46 6.24
CA PRO A 141 28.65 5.63 7.13
C PRO A 141 28.24 6.03 8.56
N GLU A 142 29.09 5.73 9.55
CA GLU A 142 28.87 6.15 10.93
C GLU A 142 29.09 7.66 11.10
N MET A 143 28.40 8.25 12.07
CA MET A 143 28.52 9.67 12.40
C MET A 143 29.97 10.05 12.75
N ASN A 144 30.46 11.13 12.14
CA ASN A 144 31.82 11.66 12.26
C ASN A 144 32.94 10.74 11.73
N SER A 145 32.60 9.77 10.86
CA SER A 145 33.61 9.02 10.11
C SER A 145 34.44 9.96 9.24
N ILE A 146 35.73 9.62 9.07
CA ILE A 146 36.68 10.36 8.24
C ILE A 146 37.12 9.46 7.10
N TYR A 147 36.98 9.94 5.87
CA TYR A 147 37.42 9.27 4.65
C TYR A 147 38.32 10.19 3.82
N SER A 148 39.02 9.63 2.84
CA SER A 148 39.72 10.38 1.80
C SER A 148 38.94 10.38 0.48
N PRO A 149 39.19 11.34 -0.43
CA PRO A 149 38.49 11.42 -1.71
C PRO A 149 38.52 10.13 -2.55
N GLU A 150 39.59 9.34 -2.43
CA GLU A 150 39.76 8.08 -3.17
C GLU A 150 39.15 6.85 -2.46
N ASP A 151 38.61 7.02 -1.25
CA ASP A 151 38.02 5.92 -0.51
C ASP A 151 36.64 5.57 -1.08
N GLU A 152 36.41 4.28 -1.28
CA GLU A 152 35.10 3.75 -1.65
C GLU A 152 34.27 3.58 -0.36
N ILE A 153 33.29 4.48 -0.16
CA ILE A 153 32.48 4.53 1.06
C ILE A 153 31.24 3.66 0.85
N LEU A 154 30.98 2.74 1.78
CA LEU A 154 29.70 2.03 1.85
C LEU A 154 28.62 2.95 2.42
N PHE A 155 27.55 3.13 1.67
CA PHE A 155 26.30 3.71 2.13
C PHE A 155 25.31 2.57 2.31
N SER A 156 24.78 2.38 3.52
CA SER A 156 23.83 1.31 3.79
C SER A 156 22.86 1.66 4.91
N ALA A 157 21.61 1.24 4.76
CA ALA A 157 20.55 1.37 5.77
C ALA A 157 19.56 0.21 5.66
N ASN A 158 18.95 -0.17 6.78
CA ASN A 158 17.71 -0.92 6.76
C ASN A 158 16.55 0.06 6.57
N VAL A 159 15.64 -0.25 5.66
CA VAL A 159 14.44 0.54 5.42
C VAL A 159 13.26 -0.41 5.40
N SER A 160 12.24 -0.11 6.18
CA SER A 160 11.01 -0.90 6.25
C SER A 160 9.81 0.02 6.39
N ASP A 161 8.77 -0.27 5.64
CA ASP A 161 7.48 0.39 5.75
C ASP A 161 6.58 -0.35 6.76
N PRO A 162 5.94 0.32 7.72
CA PRO A 162 5.10 -0.35 8.72
C PRO A 162 3.92 -1.11 8.10
N GLU A 163 3.38 -0.60 7.00
CA GLU A 163 2.28 -1.19 6.23
C GLU A 163 2.77 -2.24 5.21
N GLY A 164 4.10 -2.41 5.08
CA GLY A 164 4.73 -3.34 4.16
C GLY A 164 4.74 -2.86 2.70
N GLN A 165 4.52 -1.56 2.46
CA GLN A 165 4.61 -0.97 1.14
C GLN A 165 6.04 -0.96 0.62
N LYS A 166 6.18 -0.81 -0.70
CA LYS A 166 7.50 -0.64 -1.31
C LYS A 166 7.97 0.78 -1.09
N THR A 167 9.28 0.91 -0.88
CA THR A 167 9.91 2.19 -0.58
C THR A 167 10.95 2.56 -1.64
N ASN A 168 10.88 3.79 -2.14
CA ASN A 168 11.92 4.41 -2.95
C ASN A 168 12.94 5.08 -2.03
N ILE A 169 14.22 4.73 -2.21
CA ILE A 169 15.29 5.21 -1.34
C ILE A 169 16.30 5.99 -2.16
N SER A 170 16.60 7.21 -1.74
CA SER A 170 17.61 8.06 -2.34
C SER A 170 18.59 8.58 -1.28
N TRP A 171 19.85 8.77 -1.70
CA TRP A 171 20.90 9.31 -0.87
C TRP A 171 21.47 10.57 -1.52
N SER A 172 21.69 11.60 -0.74
CA SER A 172 22.24 12.87 -1.21
C SER A 172 23.27 13.46 -0.25
N THR A 173 24.09 14.37 -0.75
CA THR A 173 24.97 15.23 0.04
C THR A 173 24.67 16.70 -0.22
N ASN A 174 24.88 17.54 0.79
CA ASN A 174 24.82 19.00 0.66
C ASN A 174 25.77 19.60 -0.39
N VAL A 175 26.78 18.85 -0.83
CA VAL A 175 27.79 19.32 -1.78
C VAL A 175 27.44 18.93 -3.22
N SER A 176 27.15 17.66 -3.46
CA SER A 176 26.99 17.07 -4.80
C SER A 176 25.55 16.72 -5.19
N GLY A 177 24.57 16.89 -4.30
CA GLY A 177 23.21 16.42 -4.53
C GLY A 177 23.11 14.90 -4.42
N ILE A 178 22.30 14.26 -5.26
CA ILE A 178 22.06 12.81 -5.22
C ILE A 178 23.34 12.04 -5.54
N ILE A 179 23.69 11.08 -4.69
CA ILE A 179 24.89 10.22 -4.81
C ILE A 179 24.57 8.75 -5.00
N GLY A 180 23.34 8.31 -4.73
CA GLY A 180 22.95 6.92 -4.93
C GLY A 180 21.50 6.65 -4.54
N ASN A 181 21.08 5.41 -4.74
CA ASN A 181 19.73 4.93 -4.46
C ASN A 181 19.78 3.53 -3.85
N GLY A 182 18.69 3.11 -3.21
CA GLY A 182 18.53 1.79 -2.62
C GLY A 182 19.09 1.67 -1.19
N THR A 183 18.95 0.47 -0.62
CA THR A 183 19.34 0.17 0.77
C THR A 183 20.85 0.04 0.95
N SER A 184 21.61 -0.21 -0.12
CA SER A 184 23.07 -0.23 -0.06
C SER A 184 23.73 0.07 -1.40
N PHE A 185 24.78 0.88 -1.39
CA PHE A 185 25.67 1.10 -2.55
C PHE A 185 27.04 1.61 -2.09
N TYR A 186 28.01 1.59 -3.00
CA TYR A 186 29.32 2.20 -2.79
C TYR A 186 29.44 3.46 -3.62
N SER A 187 30.05 4.51 -3.06
CA SER A 187 30.42 5.73 -3.77
C SER A 187 31.62 6.40 -3.11
N ASN A 188 32.42 7.10 -3.90
CA ASN A 188 33.42 8.06 -3.42
C ASN A 188 32.81 9.46 -3.31
N LEU A 189 33.47 10.35 -2.55
CA LEU A 189 33.12 11.76 -2.41
C LEU A 189 34.36 12.62 -2.63
N ASP A 190 34.43 13.30 -3.78
CA ASP A 190 35.67 13.96 -4.24
C ASP A 190 35.98 15.30 -3.56
N SER A 191 34.99 15.92 -2.93
CA SER A 191 35.16 17.23 -2.28
C SER A 191 35.70 17.05 -0.87
N VAL A 192 36.82 17.68 -0.55
CA VAL A 192 37.31 17.76 0.83
C VAL A 192 36.39 18.67 1.65
N GLY A 193 36.17 18.30 2.92
CA GLY A 193 35.38 19.06 3.89
C GLY A 193 34.31 18.22 4.59
N THR A 194 33.43 18.90 5.32
CA THR A 194 32.32 18.24 6.01
C THR A 194 31.15 18.00 5.04
N HIS A 195 30.73 16.75 4.92
CA HIS A 195 29.56 16.34 4.14
C HIS A 195 28.41 15.98 5.08
N LYS A 196 27.26 16.61 4.88
CA LYS A 196 25.98 16.14 5.39
C LYS A 196 25.39 15.18 4.37
N ILE A 197 25.34 13.90 4.72
CA ILE A 197 24.68 12.87 3.93
C ILE A 197 23.24 12.75 4.42
N THR A 198 22.28 12.76 3.50
CA THR A 198 20.86 12.59 3.78
C THR A 198 20.37 11.37 3.02
N ILE A 199 19.80 10.40 3.75
CA ILE A 199 18.98 9.34 3.17
C ILE A 199 17.51 9.78 3.27
N THR A 200 16.77 9.57 2.19
CA THR A 200 15.32 9.79 2.11
C THR A 200 14.66 8.51 1.64
N ALA A 201 13.58 8.12 2.30
CA ALA A 201 12.76 6.97 1.99
C ALA A 201 11.30 7.41 1.82
N GLU A 202 10.68 7.07 0.70
CA GLU A 202 9.31 7.45 0.34
C GLU A 202 8.52 6.20 -0.08
N ASP A 203 7.32 5.98 0.46
CA ASP A 203 6.45 4.87 0.08
C ASP A 203 5.69 5.13 -1.25
N GLU A 204 4.83 4.19 -1.68
CA GLU A 204 4.05 4.34 -2.92
C GLU A 204 2.86 5.32 -2.79
N MET A 205 2.48 5.68 -1.56
CA MET A 205 1.40 6.63 -1.23
C MET A 205 1.90 8.07 -0.97
N GLY A 206 3.22 8.26 -0.95
CA GLY A 206 3.91 9.53 -0.82
C GLY A 206 4.26 9.95 0.61
N ALA A 207 4.16 9.07 1.62
CA ALA A 207 4.73 9.40 2.93
C ALA A 207 6.25 9.21 2.93
N GLU A 208 6.95 10.17 3.55
CA GLU A 208 8.41 10.29 3.48
C GLU A 208 9.02 10.33 4.88
N SER A 209 10.14 9.63 5.05
CA SER A 209 11.09 9.86 6.14
C SER A 209 12.48 10.17 5.61
N ASN A 210 13.27 10.87 6.44
CA ASN A 210 14.66 11.13 6.14
C ASN A 210 15.53 11.09 7.40
N GLN A 211 16.79 10.73 7.21
CA GLN A 211 17.82 10.78 8.24
C GLN A 211 19.09 11.42 7.67
N SER A 212 19.84 12.11 8.52
CA SER A 212 21.12 12.70 8.11
C SER A 212 22.25 12.35 9.05
N ILE A 213 23.45 12.22 8.48
CA ILE A 213 24.70 12.04 9.19
C ILE A 213 25.74 13.04 8.68
N LEU A 214 26.74 13.33 9.51
CA LEU A 214 27.90 14.14 9.14
C LEU A 214 29.13 13.24 9.02
N ILE A 215 29.87 13.37 7.93
CA ILE A 215 31.20 12.78 7.74
C ILE A 215 32.18 13.86 7.32
N GLU A 216 33.47 13.57 7.46
CA GLU A 216 34.55 14.41 6.98
C GLU A 216 35.31 13.71 5.84
N ILE A 217 35.51 14.43 4.74
CA ILE A 217 36.43 14.03 3.68
C ILE A 217 37.71 14.84 3.86
N ALA A 218 38.82 14.16 4.13
CA ALA A 218 40.12 14.77 4.38
C ALA A 218 41.20 14.21 3.44
N GLU A 219 42.09 15.09 2.98
CA GLU A 219 43.28 14.71 2.22
C GLU A 219 44.10 13.65 2.96
N ARG A 220 44.64 12.66 2.23
CA ARG A 220 45.59 11.71 2.83
C ARG A 220 46.83 12.47 3.30
N ASN A 221 47.15 12.36 4.59
CA ASN A 221 48.39 12.90 5.12
C ASN A 221 49.59 12.00 4.75
N ASP A 222 50.04 12.08 3.49
CA ASP A 222 51.20 11.33 2.98
C ASP A 222 52.55 11.85 3.51
N GLN A 223 52.56 12.78 4.48
CA GLN A 223 53.75 13.41 5.03
C GLN A 223 54.63 12.48 5.90
N ASN A 224 54.29 11.19 6.00
CA ASN A 224 55.12 10.17 6.64
C ASN A 224 55.71 9.14 5.67
N ALA A 225 55.66 9.39 4.34
CA ALA A 225 56.50 8.70 3.37
C ALA A 225 57.96 9.16 3.55
N ILE A 226 58.64 8.52 4.50
CA ILE A 226 60.03 8.76 4.85
C ILE A 226 60.91 8.64 3.59
N SER A 227 61.63 9.73 3.32
CA SER A 227 62.85 9.77 2.52
C SER A 227 63.83 8.67 2.96
N THR A 228 63.88 7.57 2.21
CA THR A 228 65.01 6.63 2.25
C THR A 228 65.57 6.42 0.85
N GLY A 229 66.78 6.94 0.60
CA GLY A 229 67.69 6.37 -0.38
C GLY A 229 68.00 7.23 -1.60
N LYS A 230 68.97 8.14 -1.43
CA LYS A 230 69.83 8.61 -2.52
C LYS A 230 70.52 7.40 -3.17
N GLY A 231 70.06 6.98 -4.33
CA GLY A 231 70.66 5.96 -5.19
C GLY A 231 70.89 6.51 -6.59
N SER A 232 72.15 6.82 -6.86
CA SER A 232 72.68 7.26 -8.15
C SER A 232 72.13 6.44 -9.33
N SER A 233 71.73 7.13 -10.39
CA SER A 233 71.44 6.53 -11.70
C SER A 233 72.67 5.78 -12.20
N GLY A 234 72.64 4.45 -12.07
CA GLY A 234 73.59 3.52 -12.66
C GLY A 234 73.00 2.95 -13.93
N THR A 235 73.51 3.41 -15.07
CA THR A 235 73.23 2.88 -16.41
C THR A 235 73.64 1.42 -16.52
N GLY A 236 72.78 0.61 -17.14
CA GLY A 236 72.84 -0.85 -17.11
C GLY A 236 74.00 -1.52 -17.83
N SER A 237 74.11 -2.82 -17.57
CA SER A 237 74.62 -3.86 -18.48
C SER A 237 74.19 -5.22 -17.93
N THR A 238 73.41 -5.97 -18.71
CA THR A 238 73.30 -7.44 -18.63
C THR A 238 74.46 -8.03 -19.48
N PRO A 239 74.67 -9.37 -19.63
CA PRO A 239 74.10 -10.58 -18.98
C PRO A 239 75.17 -11.64 -18.57
N ALA A 240 74.80 -12.67 -17.78
CA ALA A 240 75.38 -14.01 -17.93
C ALA A 240 74.55 -15.11 -17.23
N ILE A 241 74.21 -16.12 -18.03
CA ILE A 241 73.57 -17.39 -17.69
C ILE A 241 74.60 -18.33 -17.03
N THR A 242 74.22 -19.06 -15.97
CA THR A 242 74.56 -20.48 -15.81
C THR A 242 73.58 -21.16 -14.85
N ASN A 243 72.99 -22.26 -15.33
CA ASN A 243 72.49 -23.38 -14.52
C ASN A 243 73.34 -24.58 -14.98
N PRO A 244 73.79 -25.52 -14.11
CA PRO A 244 72.92 -26.66 -13.78
C PRO A 244 73.12 -27.35 -12.39
N SER A 245 72.02 -27.96 -11.92
CA SER A 245 71.83 -29.29 -11.29
C SER A 245 72.70 -29.79 -10.11
N GLU A 246 72.01 -30.23 -9.04
CA GLU A 246 72.07 -31.55 -8.33
C GLU A 246 71.45 -31.38 -6.93
N ASN A 247 70.27 -31.93 -6.63
CA ASN A 247 69.89 -33.29 -6.21
C ASN A 247 70.19 -33.64 -4.73
N ASP A 248 69.28 -34.46 -4.17
CA ASP A 248 69.15 -35.04 -2.84
C ASP A 248 68.47 -34.14 -1.80
N GLY A 249 67.42 -34.54 -1.10
CA GLY A 249 66.75 -35.84 -1.01
C GLY A 249 65.94 -35.85 0.29
N ASN A 250 64.67 -36.23 0.18
CA ASN A 250 63.88 -37.00 1.14
C ASN A 250 63.98 -36.70 2.65
N GLU A 251 62.87 -36.26 3.25
CA GLU A 251 62.23 -37.04 4.34
C GLU A 251 60.81 -36.57 4.64
N ALA A 252 59.93 -37.56 4.81
CA ALA A 252 58.51 -37.43 5.09
C ALA A 252 58.20 -37.97 6.50
N ILE A 253 57.31 -37.27 7.24
CA ILE A 253 56.21 -37.78 8.12
C ILE A 253 56.65 -38.50 9.44
N PRO A 254 56.03 -38.24 10.63
CA PRO A 254 54.60 -38.50 10.84
C PRO A 254 53.73 -37.63 11.78
N SER A 255 52.45 -37.63 11.40
CA SER A 255 51.20 -37.81 12.14
C SER A 255 51.22 -38.27 13.63
N GLY A 256 50.25 -37.75 14.38
CA GLY A 256 49.70 -38.26 15.66
C GLY A 256 49.56 -37.13 16.69
N SER A 257 48.47 -36.91 17.42
CA SER A 257 47.30 -37.73 17.74
C SER A 257 46.19 -36.85 18.36
N ASP A 258 44.98 -37.39 18.33
CA ASP A 258 43.70 -36.90 18.84
C ASP A 258 43.71 -36.31 20.26
N GLU A 259 42.82 -35.34 20.51
CA GLU A 259 42.00 -35.37 21.72
C GLU A 259 40.64 -34.67 21.50
N GLN A 260 39.63 -35.51 21.28
CA GLN A 260 38.20 -35.24 21.36
C GLN A 260 37.81 -35.34 22.84
N ILE A 261 37.18 -34.30 23.40
CA ILE A 261 36.44 -34.42 24.67
C ILE A 261 34.95 -34.30 24.34
N ASP A 262 34.29 -35.45 24.48
CA ASP A 262 32.85 -35.64 24.47
C ASP A 262 32.34 -35.76 25.91
N VAL A 263 31.00 -35.76 26.05
CA VAL A 263 30.08 -36.12 27.14
C VAL A 263 29.81 -35.17 28.33
N PRO A 264 28.59 -35.20 28.94
CA PRO A 264 27.30 -35.79 28.51
C PRO A 264 26.04 -34.92 28.72
N ASN A 265 24.98 -35.39 28.06
CA ASN A 265 23.56 -35.06 28.15
C ASN A 265 22.94 -35.57 29.47
N GLU A 266 22.09 -34.78 30.15
CA GLU A 266 21.14 -35.29 31.15
C GLU A 266 19.70 -34.90 30.76
N ASP A 267 18.95 -35.96 30.47
CA ASP A 267 17.51 -36.06 30.30
C ASP A 267 16.88 -36.41 31.66
N VAL A 268 15.88 -35.64 32.09
CA VAL A 268 14.89 -36.10 33.10
C VAL A 268 13.53 -35.57 32.69
N GLY A 269 12.64 -36.50 32.34
CA GLY A 269 11.31 -36.23 31.82
C GLY A 269 10.17 -36.11 32.84
N SER A 270 8.99 -35.95 32.24
CA SER A 270 7.62 -36.26 32.69
C SER A 270 7.10 -35.65 33.99
N ASP A 271 6.12 -34.75 33.86
CA ASP A 271 4.82 -35.00 34.51
C ASP A 271 3.67 -34.43 33.67
N GLU A 272 2.67 -35.28 33.44
CA GLU A 272 1.36 -34.93 32.86
C GLU A 272 0.47 -34.41 33.99
N THR A 273 -0.09 -33.21 33.85
CA THR A 273 -1.42 -32.95 34.41
C THR A 273 -2.29 -32.28 33.37
N GLN A 274 -3.42 -32.95 33.12
CA GLN A 274 -4.44 -32.61 32.17
C GLN A 274 -5.33 -31.43 32.59
N ASN A 275 -5.86 -30.76 31.55
CA ASN A 275 -7.15 -30.09 31.43
C ASN A 275 -7.45 -28.89 32.32
N ILE A 276 -7.58 -27.70 31.71
CA ILE A 276 -8.87 -27.17 31.19
C ILE A 276 -8.57 -26.29 29.96
N PRO A 277 -9.18 -26.51 28.77
CA PRO A 277 -9.12 -25.53 27.68
C PRO A 277 -10.12 -24.41 27.97
N GLU A 278 -9.65 -23.16 28.03
CA GLU A 278 -10.53 -22.00 27.96
C GLU A 278 -11.14 -21.93 26.56
N ASN A 279 -12.47 -22.08 26.51
CA ASN A 279 -13.30 -21.83 25.35
C ASN A 279 -13.15 -20.36 24.94
N GLU A 280 -12.53 -20.11 23.79
CA GLU A 280 -12.85 -18.94 22.97
C GLU A 280 -13.28 -19.42 21.56
N ASP A 281 -14.36 -20.21 21.54
CA ASP A 281 -15.24 -20.31 20.37
C ASP A 281 -16.16 -19.09 20.37
N GLU A 282 -15.66 -17.92 19.94
CA GLU A 282 -16.47 -16.92 19.23
C GLU A 282 -15.64 -16.28 18.10
N ARG A 283 -14.91 -17.10 17.32
CA ARG A 283 -14.70 -16.73 15.91
C ARG A 283 -16.01 -16.98 15.18
N GLY A 284 -16.90 -15.99 15.31
CA GLY A 284 -18.03 -15.80 14.44
C GLY A 284 -17.51 -15.80 13.00
N PHE A 285 -17.62 -16.96 12.38
CA PHE A 285 -17.68 -17.13 10.95
C PHE A 285 -18.77 -16.16 10.47
N LEU A 286 -18.39 -15.01 9.95
CA LEU A 286 -19.31 -14.17 9.19
C LEU A 286 -19.38 -14.84 7.81
N PRO A 287 -20.45 -15.57 7.47
CA PRO A 287 -20.66 -15.92 6.08
C PRO A 287 -20.81 -14.60 5.32
N GLY A 288 -20.26 -14.56 4.11
CA GLY A 288 -20.22 -13.37 3.25
C GLY A 288 -21.49 -12.53 3.40
N PHE A 289 -21.31 -11.26 3.77
CA PHE A 289 -22.40 -10.30 3.87
C PHE A 289 -23.03 -10.18 2.49
N GLU A 290 -24.14 -10.89 2.26
CA GLU A 290 -25.07 -10.52 1.20
C GLU A 290 -25.53 -9.10 1.51
N ALA A 291 -25.30 -8.19 0.55
CA ALA A 291 -25.81 -6.84 0.61
C ALA A 291 -27.32 -6.89 0.93
N ILE A 292 -27.71 -6.35 2.07
CA ILE A 292 -29.13 -6.17 2.39
C ILE A 292 -29.64 -5.04 1.49
N VAL A 293 -30.20 -5.41 0.35
CA VAL A 293 -30.89 -4.49 -0.57
C VAL A 293 -32.22 -4.09 0.07
N LEU A 294 -32.25 -2.92 0.73
CA LEU A 294 -33.48 -2.32 1.22
C LEU A 294 -34.16 -1.56 0.07
N ILE A 295 -35.14 -2.20 -0.59
CA ILE A 295 -36.05 -1.54 -1.53
C ILE A 295 -37.06 -0.71 -0.73
N LEU A 296 -36.79 0.58 -0.51
CA LEU A 296 -37.81 1.53 -0.05
C LEU A 296 -38.54 2.15 -1.24
N GLY A 297 -39.56 1.45 -1.75
CA GLY A 297 -40.60 2.08 -2.56
C GLY A 297 -41.58 2.84 -1.67
N LEU A 298 -41.30 4.12 -1.34
CA LEU A 298 -42.22 4.96 -0.57
C LEU A 298 -43.06 5.85 -1.49
N LEU A 299 -44.34 5.48 -1.60
CA LEU A 299 -45.34 6.08 -2.45
C LEU A 299 -46.13 7.15 -1.66
N PHE A 300 -45.79 8.44 -1.78
CA PHE A 300 -46.72 9.52 -1.43
C PHE A 300 -46.47 10.81 -2.24
N ALA A 301 -47.35 11.07 -3.20
CA ALA A 301 -47.68 12.44 -3.62
C ALA A 301 -49.16 12.52 -3.98
N THR A 302 -50.00 12.79 -2.98
CA THR A 302 -51.40 13.17 -3.20
C THR A 302 -51.43 14.56 -3.85
N GLY A 303 -51.91 14.64 -5.08
CA GLY A 303 -52.07 15.90 -5.79
C GLY A 303 -53.20 16.78 -5.25
N VAL A 304 -52.98 18.09 -5.27
CA VAL A 304 -54.06 19.08 -5.40
C VAL A 304 -53.62 20.16 -6.39
N LYS A 305 -54.13 20.05 -7.62
CA LYS A 305 -54.01 21.07 -8.67
C LYS A 305 -55.13 22.10 -8.47
N ARG A 306 -54.84 23.29 -7.94
CA ARG A 306 -55.79 24.42 -7.97
C ARG A 306 -55.77 25.03 -9.38
N ARG A 307 -56.88 24.89 -10.11
CA ARG A 307 -57.22 25.74 -11.25
C ARG A 307 -57.76 27.07 -10.71
N GLY A 308 -57.09 28.18 -11.03
CA GLY A 308 -57.67 29.52 -10.97
C GLY A 308 -58.36 29.83 -12.29
N ILE A 309 -59.55 30.41 -12.18
CA ILE A 309 -60.41 30.96 -13.24
C ILE A 309 -59.74 32.19 -13.85
#